data_AF-A0A961V4Z1-F1
#
_entry.id   AF-A0A961V4Z1-F1
#
_cell.length_a   1.000
_cell.length_b   1.000
_cell.length_c   1.000
_cell.angle_alpha   90.00
_cell.angle_beta   90.00
_cell.angle_gamma   90.00
#
_symmetry.space_group_name_H-M   'P 1'
#
loop_
_entity.id
_entity.type
_entity.pdbx_description
1 polymer ?
#
loop_
_entity_poly.entity_id
_entity_poly.type
_entity_poly.pdbx_seq_one_letter_code
_entity_poly.pdbx_strand_id
1 'polypeptide(L)'
;ADLGLTLAIENHADLAMADLAHLVRTVGADNLGICFDTGNAVRVGDDLLDAARVAAPLVKMVHLKDMIVIDASRGDPTAWWPSAPLGRGIFDIPAFLAILEEAGFDGTLFVEMANMHPDWEDEDQAVSESVAYLRRLANG
;
A
#
# COMPACT_ATOMS: atom_id res chain seq x y z
N ALA A 1 -8.73 -11.93 22.27
CA ALA A 1 -7.55 -12.78 21.98
C ALA A 1 -6.59 -12.69 23.15
N ASP A 2 -6.10 -13.83 23.64
CA ASP A 2 -5.38 -13.92 24.92
C ASP A 2 -4.03 -13.18 24.95
N LEU A 3 -3.49 -12.85 23.77
CA LEU A 3 -2.20 -12.18 23.61
C LEU A 3 -2.29 -10.67 23.31
N GLY A 4 -3.51 -10.11 23.17
CA GLY A 4 -3.68 -8.69 22.82
C GLY A 4 -3.14 -8.30 21.43
N LEU A 5 -2.93 -9.28 20.55
CA LEU A 5 -2.40 -9.07 19.20
C LEU A 5 -3.53 -8.79 18.19
N THR A 6 -3.25 -7.88 17.25
CA THR A 6 -4.04 -7.65 16.04
C THR A 6 -3.32 -8.25 14.85
N LEU A 7 -4.05 -8.99 14.03
CA LEU A 7 -3.56 -9.55 12.78
C LEU A 7 -4.00 -8.65 11.62
N ALA A 8 -3.08 -8.40 10.68
CA ALA A 8 -3.34 -7.66 9.46
C ALA A 8 -2.95 -8.55 8.28
N ILE A 9 -3.92 -8.97 7.47
CA ILE A 9 -3.64 -9.76 6.27
C ILE A 9 -3.26 -8.78 5.15
N GLU A 10 -2.10 -8.99 4.55
CA GLU A 10 -1.65 -8.19 3.42
C GLU A 10 -2.40 -8.56 2.14
N ASN A 11 -2.87 -7.57 1.37
CA ASN A 11 -3.26 -7.83 -0.01
C ASN A 11 -2.00 -8.10 -0.82
N HIS A 12 -1.93 -9.28 -1.39
CA HIS A 12 -0.80 -9.70 -2.21
C HIS A 12 -1.24 -9.78 -3.68
N ALA A 13 -0.27 -9.75 -4.61
CA ALA A 13 -0.47 -9.58 -6.05
C ALA A 13 -1.19 -10.75 -6.77
N ASP A 14 -2.00 -11.50 -6.05
CA ASP A 14 -2.85 -12.62 -6.44
C ASP A 14 -4.31 -12.46 -5.99
N LEU A 15 -4.64 -11.40 -5.22
CA LEU A 15 -5.97 -11.18 -4.67
C LEU A 15 -6.38 -9.69 -4.75
N ALA A 16 -7.54 -9.41 -5.34
CA ALA A 16 -8.11 -8.06 -5.38
C ALA A 16 -8.52 -7.58 -3.98
N MET A 17 -8.42 -6.27 -3.74
CA MET A 17 -8.71 -5.68 -2.43
C MET A 17 -10.16 -5.93 -1.98
N ALA A 18 -11.11 -5.93 -2.92
CA ALA A 18 -12.52 -6.18 -2.61
C ALA A 18 -12.76 -7.59 -2.03
N ASP A 19 -12.05 -8.60 -2.55
CA ASP A 19 -12.16 -9.98 -2.08
C ASP A 19 -11.55 -10.13 -0.68
N LEU A 20 -10.38 -9.52 -0.44
CA LEU A 20 -9.77 -9.51 0.90
C LEU A 20 -10.67 -8.79 1.92
N ALA A 21 -11.23 -7.64 1.54
CA ALA A 21 -12.13 -6.89 2.40
C ALA A 21 -13.42 -7.66 2.68
N HIS A 22 -13.92 -8.46 1.72
CA HIS A 22 -15.02 -9.38 1.94
C HIS A 22 -14.64 -10.50 2.92
N LEU A 23 -13.45 -11.09 2.78
CA LEU A 23 -12.94 -12.14 3.67
C LEU A 23 -12.84 -11.65 5.12
N VAL A 24 -12.18 -10.50 5.34
CA VAL A 24 -12.01 -9.93 6.68
C VAL A 24 -13.36 -9.64 7.35
N ARG A 25 -14.31 -9.05 6.61
CA ARG A 25 -15.67 -8.81 7.11
C ARG A 25 -16.43 -10.10 7.43
N THR A 26 -16.22 -11.14 6.62
CA THR A 26 -16.86 -12.45 6.82
C THR A 26 -16.34 -13.16 8.07
N VAL A 27 -15.04 -13.06 8.34
CA VAL A 27 -14.45 -13.56 9.59
C VAL A 27 -14.97 -12.78 10.79
N GLY A 28 -15.12 -11.45 10.66
CA GLY A 28 -15.79 -10.60 11.65
C GLY A 28 -15.10 -10.54 13.02
N ALA A 29 -13.79 -10.81 13.07
CA ALA A 29 -13.01 -10.74 14.30
C ALA A 29 -12.49 -9.32 14.55
N ASP A 30 -12.72 -8.79 15.76
CA ASP A 30 -12.33 -7.42 16.13
C ASP A 30 -10.81 -7.16 16.02
N ASN A 31 -10.00 -8.21 16.15
CA ASN A 31 -8.54 -8.15 16.09
C ASN A 31 -7.97 -8.65 14.74
N LEU A 32 -8.78 -8.64 13.68
CA LEU A 32 -8.36 -8.93 12.31
C LEU A 32 -8.63 -7.72 11.41
N GLY A 33 -7.66 -7.38 10.56
CA GLY A 33 -7.81 -6.35 9.55
C GLY A 33 -6.88 -6.56 8.36
N ILE A 34 -6.58 -5.48 7.66
CA ILE A 34 -5.81 -5.47 6.42
C ILE A 34 -4.48 -4.74 6.61
N CYS A 35 -3.39 -5.32 6.10
CA CYS A 35 -2.18 -4.59 5.76
C CYS A 35 -2.35 -4.12 4.31
N PHE A 36 -2.55 -2.82 4.10
CA PHE A 36 -2.76 -2.31 2.74
C PHE A 36 -1.41 -2.15 2.05
N ASP A 37 -1.13 -2.96 1.04
CA ASP A 37 -0.02 -2.79 0.12
C ASP A 37 -0.48 -2.10 -1.16
N THR A 38 -0.05 -0.86 -1.31
CA THR A 38 -0.38 -0.01 -2.48
C THR A 38 0.10 -0.56 -3.81
N GLY A 39 1.27 -1.22 -3.82
CA GLY A 39 1.82 -1.82 -5.03
C GLY A 39 1.07 -3.07 -5.46
N ASN A 40 0.78 -3.95 -4.49
CA ASN A 40 0.10 -5.21 -4.79
C ASN A 40 -1.33 -4.99 -5.30
N ALA A 41 -2.05 -3.98 -4.79
CA ALA A 41 -3.37 -3.63 -5.30
C ALA A 41 -3.33 -3.29 -6.80
N VAL A 42 -2.43 -2.38 -7.19
CA VAL A 42 -2.33 -1.96 -8.61
C VAL A 42 -1.84 -3.09 -9.52
N ARG A 43 -0.98 -3.99 -9.01
CA ARG A 43 -0.47 -5.15 -9.76
C ARG A 43 -1.58 -6.12 -10.19
N VAL A 44 -2.63 -6.28 -9.38
CA VAL A 44 -3.80 -7.11 -9.72
C VAL A 44 -4.89 -6.34 -10.49
N GLY A 45 -4.61 -5.09 -10.84
CA GLY A 45 -5.51 -4.25 -11.65
C GLY A 45 -6.53 -3.45 -10.85
N ASP A 46 -6.40 -3.37 -9.51
CA ASP A 46 -7.22 -2.45 -8.74
C ASP A 46 -6.87 -1.00 -9.09
N ASP A 47 -7.89 -0.13 -9.14
CA ASP A 47 -7.66 1.30 -8.96
C ASP A 47 -7.28 1.56 -7.49
N LEU A 48 -6.16 2.25 -7.28
CA LEU A 48 -5.59 2.46 -5.94
C LEU A 48 -6.57 3.18 -5.00
N LEU A 49 -7.28 4.20 -5.50
CA LEU A 49 -8.14 5.02 -4.65
C LEU A 49 -9.47 4.33 -4.37
N ASP A 50 -10.00 3.59 -5.34
CA ASP A 50 -11.19 2.75 -5.10
C ASP A 50 -10.89 1.60 -4.13
N ALA A 51 -9.75 0.92 -4.29
CA ALA A 51 -9.29 -0.08 -3.33
C ALA A 51 -9.13 0.52 -1.93
N ALA A 52 -8.53 1.71 -1.82
CA ALA A 52 -8.40 2.43 -0.56
C ALA A 52 -9.76 2.68 0.09
N ARG A 53 -10.75 3.20 -0.65
CA ARG A 53 -12.11 3.45 -0.11
C ARG A 53 -12.79 2.18 0.38
N VAL A 54 -12.62 1.06 -0.34
CA VAL A 54 -13.19 -0.24 0.04
C VAL A 54 -12.57 -0.78 1.33
N ALA A 55 -11.26 -0.60 1.49
CA ALA A 55 -10.48 -1.20 2.56
C ALA A 55 -10.33 -0.31 3.79
N ALA A 56 -10.38 1.03 3.67
CA ALA A 56 -9.98 1.98 4.71
C ALA A 56 -10.53 1.67 6.12
N PRO A 57 -11.80 1.28 6.31
CA PRO A 57 -12.33 0.93 7.64
C PRO A 57 -11.70 -0.33 8.29
N LEU A 58 -11.00 -1.14 7.50
CA LEU A 58 -10.41 -2.42 7.90
C LEU A 58 -8.87 -2.34 8.01
N VAL A 59 -8.25 -1.25 7.55
CA VAL A 59 -6.79 -1.11 7.52
C VAL A 59 -6.24 -0.99 8.94
N LYS A 60 -5.19 -1.77 9.24
CA LYS A 60 -4.47 -1.74 10.53
C LYS A 60 -3.02 -1.27 10.37
N MET A 61 -2.47 -1.44 9.18
CA MET A 61 -1.14 -0.96 8.79
C MET A 61 -1.06 -0.84 7.28
N VAL A 62 -0.06 -0.13 6.78
CA VAL A 62 0.12 0.10 5.35
C VAL A 62 1.56 -0.22 4.98
N HIS A 63 1.73 -1.03 3.94
CA HIS A 63 2.96 -1.10 3.16
C HIS A 63 2.84 -0.10 2.01
N LEU A 64 3.45 1.06 2.21
CA LEU A 64 3.40 2.16 1.26
C LEU A 64 4.57 1.98 0.29
N LYS A 65 4.21 1.67 -0.95
CA LYS A 65 5.09 1.50 -2.09
C LYS A 65 4.77 2.60 -3.10
N ASP A 66 5.72 2.89 -3.97
CA ASP A 66 5.48 3.65 -5.19
C ASP A 66 6.22 2.93 -6.31
N MET A 67 5.62 2.91 -7.50
CA MET A 67 6.10 2.07 -8.59
C MET A 67 6.11 2.82 -9.90
N ILE A 68 7.01 2.41 -10.78
CA ILE A 68 6.98 2.83 -12.18
C ILE A 68 6.09 1.85 -12.94
N VAL A 69 5.11 2.38 -13.66
CA VAL A 69 4.38 1.59 -14.65
C VAL A 69 5.09 1.69 -15.98
N ILE A 70 5.39 0.53 -16.53
CA ILE A 70 5.59 0.36 -17.97
C ILE A 70 4.20 0.02 -18.50
N ASP A 71 3.66 0.78 -19.46
CA ASP A 71 2.23 0.67 -19.86
C ASP A 71 1.79 -0.76 -20.21
N ALA A 72 2.70 -1.60 -20.72
CA ALA A 72 2.46 -3.00 -21.01
C ALA A 72 2.24 -3.89 -19.76
N SER A 73 2.59 -3.41 -18.57
CA SER A 73 2.55 -4.16 -17.30
C SER A 73 1.24 -4.00 -16.53
N ARG A 74 0.39 -3.00 -16.84
CA ARG A 74 -0.80 -2.69 -16.02
C ARG A 74 -1.79 -3.85 -15.92
N GLY A 75 -2.12 -4.27 -14.70
CA GLY A 75 -3.04 -5.38 -14.43
C GLY A 75 -2.46 -6.77 -14.72
N ASP A 76 -1.18 -6.88 -15.05
CA ASP A 76 -0.47 -8.15 -15.13
C ASP A 76 0.46 -8.29 -13.91
N PRO A 77 0.13 -9.14 -12.93
CA PRO A 77 0.95 -9.33 -11.74
C PRO A 77 2.30 -10.00 -12.03
N THR A 78 2.48 -10.58 -13.22
CA THR A 78 3.73 -11.23 -13.65
C THR A 78 4.67 -10.28 -14.40
N ALA A 79 4.18 -9.09 -14.75
CA ALA A 79 4.98 -8.09 -15.44
C ALA A 79 6.02 -7.45 -14.53
N TRP A 80 6.92 -6.67 -15.12
CA TRP A 80 7.93 -5.96 -14.35
C TRP A 80 7.33 -4.69 -13.74
N TRP A 81 7.29 -4.66 -12.40
CA TRP A 81 6.75 -3.59 -11.57
C TRP A 81 7.82 -3.05 -10.62
N PRO A 82 8.79 -2.27 -11.13
CA PRO A 82 9.91 -1.83 -10.32
C PRO A 82 9.50 -0.74 -9.32
N SER A 83 10.02 -0.87 -8.10
CA SER A 83 9.81 0.15 -7.05
C SER A 83 10.60 1.42 -7.35
N ALA A 84 10.01 2.55 -7.00
CA ALA A 84 10.65 3.87 -6.96
C ALA A 84 10.49 4.47 -5.55
N PRO A 85 11.36 5.39 -5.14
CA PRO A 85 11.14 6.17 -3.92
C PRO A 85 9.76 6.83 -3.93
N LEU A 86 9.13 6.95 -2.76
CA LEU A 86 7.80 7.54 -2.66
C LEU A 86 7.76 8.96 -3.26
N GLY A 87 6.79 9.21 -4.14
CA GLY A 87 6.64 10.46 -4.88
C GLY A 87 7.47 10.53 -6.17
N ARG A 88 8.15 9.45 -6.54
CA ARG A 88 8.87 9.30 -7.82
C ARG A 88 8.20 8.30 -8.77
N GLY A 89 7.24 7.52 -8.29
CA GLY A 89 6.46 6.63 -9.11
C GLY A 89 5.19 7.29 -9.63
N ILE A 90 4.18 6.45 -9.86
CA ILE A 90 2.94 6.87 -10.51
C ILE A 90 1.73 6.89 -9.56
N PHE A 91 1.89 6.54 -8.29
CA PHE A 91 0.77 6.48 -7.35
C PHE A 91 0.44 7.87 -6.79
N ASP A 92 -0.85 8.18 -6.71
CA ASP A 92 -1.34 9.38 -6.02
C ASP A 92 -1.35 9.13 -4.50
N ILE A 93 -0.15 9.16 -3.92
CA ILE A 93 0.07 8.93 -2.48
C ILE A 93 -0.70 9.95 -1.63
N PRO A 94 -0.70 11.27 -1.92
CA PRO A 94 -1.49 12.22 -1.15
C PRO A 94 -2.98 11.89 -1.12
N ALA A 95 -3.58 11.54 -2.27
CA ALA A 95 -4.99 11.16 -2.30
C ALA A 95 -5.27 9.86 -1.54
N PHE A 96 -4.38 8.87 -1.65
CA PHE A 96 -4.46 7.63 -0.88
C PHE A 96 -4.44 7.89 0.63
N LEU A 97 -3.49 8.71 1.10
CA LEU A 97 -3.36 9.06 2.51
C LEU A 97 -4.57 9.84 3.03
N ALA A 98 -5.11 10.77 2.23
CA ALA A 98 -6.32 11.52 2.59
C ALA A 98 -7.53 10.59 2.82
N ILE A 99 -7.71 9.56 1.99
CA ILE A 99 -8.79 8.56 2.17
C ILE A 99 -8.63 7.82 3.50
N LEU A 100 -7.40 7.44 3.86
CA LEU A 100 -7.15 6.77 5.15
C LEU A 100 -7.37 7.71 6.33
N GLU A 101 -6.93 8.97 6.24
CA GLU A 101 -7.15 9.99 7.26
C GLU A 101 -8.65 10.26 7.47
N GLU A 102 -9.42 10.42 6.39
CA GLU A 102 -10.88 10.58 6.45
C GLU A 102 -11.57 9.39 7.13
N ALA A 103 -11.02 8.18 6.98
CA ALA A 103 -11.51 6.97 7.64
C ALA A 103 -11.04 6.83 9.10
N GLY A 104 -10.20 7.75 9.60
CA GLY A 104 -9.68 7.75 10.97
C GLY A 104 -8.54 6.75 11.19
N PHE A 105 -7.78 6.41 10.15
CA PHE A 105 -6.60 5.55 10.29
C PHE A 105 -5.54 6.21 11.18
N ASP A 106 -5.14 5.50 12.23
CA ASP A 106 -4.12 5.92 13.22
C ASP A 106 -2.92 4.95 13.29
N GLY A 107 -2.86 4.00 12.35
CA GLY A 107 -1.82 2.98 12.30
C GLY A 107 -0.50 3.46 11.68
N THR A 108 0.43 2.52 11.53
CA THR A 108 1.77 2.82 11.00
C THR A 108 1.82 2.67 9.47
N LEU A 109 2.46 3.63 8.83
CA LEU A 109 2.92 3.54 7.44
C LEU A 109 4.34 2.98 7.41
N PHE A 110 4.56 1.90 6.66
CA PHE A 110 5.87 1.32 6.41
C PHE A 110 6.27 1.62 4.97
N VAL A 111 7.44 2.21 4.78
CA VAL A 111 8.04 2.28 3.44
C VAL A 111 8.52 0.89 3.09
N GLU A 112 7.94 0.30 2.05
CA GLU A 112 8.38 -1.00 1.55
C GLU A 112 8.85 -0.86 0.11
N MET A 113 9.99 -1.44 -0.20
CA MET A 113 10.58 -1.39 -1.53
C MET A 113 11.07 -2.80 -1.90
N ALA A 114 10.77 -3.22 -3.13
CA ALA A 114 11.22 -4.49 -3.67
C ALA A 114 11.34 -4.40 -5.19
N ASN A 115 12.32 -5.08 -5.77
CA ASN A 115 12.62 -5.01 -7.21
C ASN A 115 12.85 -3.55 -7.65
N MET A 116 13.92 -2.92 -7.15
CA MET A 116 14.23 -1.53 -7.45
C MET A 116 14.35 -1.26 -8.95
N HIS A 117 13.83 -0.11 -9.41
CA HIS A 117 14.15 0.37 -10.76
C HIS A 117 15.65 0.66 -10.85
N PRO A 118 16.32 0.43 -12.01
CA PRO A 118 17.76 0.66 -12.16
C PRO A 118 18.22 2.09 -11.90
N ASP A 119 17.32 3.07 -11.92
CA ASP A 119 17.64 4.46 -11.56
C ASP A 119 17.88 4.66 -10.04
N TRP A 120 17.53 3.67 -9.20
CA TRP A 120 17.68 3.71 -7.74
C TRP A 120 18.35 2.42 -7.22
N GLU A 121 19.64 2.25 -7.53
CA GLU A 121 20.42 1.08 -7.08
C GLU A 121 20.75 1.10 -5.57
N ASP A 122 20.76 2.28 -4.95
CA ASP A 122 21.00 2.46 -3.51
C ASP A 122 19.68 2.47 -2.74
N GLU A 123 19.38 1.35 -2.08
CA GLU A 123 18.15 1.17 -1.29
C GLU A 123 18.08 2.10 -0.07
N ASP A 124 19.21 2.36 0.61
CA ASP A 124 19.25 3.23 1.78
C ASP A 124 18.95 4.68 1.40
N GLN A 125 19.48 5.13 0.25
CA GLN A 125 19.14 6.43 -0.32
C GLN A 125 17.66 6.49 -0.70
N ALA A 126 17.14 5.46 -1.38
CA ALA A 126 15.74 5.41 -1.81
C ALA A 126 14.74 5.46 -0.64
N VAL A 127 15.04 4.74 0.46
CA VAL A 127 14.26 4.80 1.70
C VAL A 127 14.37 6.19 2.34
N SER A 128 15.57 6.77 2.38
CA SER A 128 15.78 8.11 2.95
C SER A 128 14.99 9.19 2.20
N GLU A 129 14.96 9.13 0.87
CA GLU A 129 14.16 10.03 0.02
C GLU A 129 12.66 9.86 0.29
N SER A 130 12.19 8.62 0.42
CA SER A 130 10.80 8.27 0.71
C SER A 130 10.34 8.81 2.07
N VAL A 131 11.14 8.63 3.11
CA VAL A 131 10.86 9.18 4.45
C VAL A 131 10.86 10.72 4.41
N ALA A 132 11.80 11.33 3.69
CA ALA A 132 11.82 12.78 3.53
C ALA A 132 10.58 13.30 2.79
N TYR A 133 10.08 12.56 1.78
CA TYR A 133 8.83 12.88 1.09
C TYR A 133 7.63 12.84 2.02
N LEU A 134 7.45 11.76 2.79
CA LEU A 134 6.35 11.65 3.77
C LEU A 134 6.40 12.75 4.84
N ARG A 135 7.59 13.10 5.33
CA ARG A 135 7.75 14.22 6.27
C ARG A 135 7.34 15.56 5.69
N ARG A 136 7.52 15.79 4.38
CA ARG A 136 7.04 17.02 3.74
C ARG A 136 5.52 17.06 3.66
N LEU A 137 4.88 15.94 3.34
CA LEU A 137 3.41 15.85 3.32
C LEU A 137 2.81 16.08 4.70
N ALA A 138 3.42 15.56 5.77
CA ALA A 138 2.92 15.74 7.13
C ALA A 138 3.12 17.16 7.71
N ASN A 139 3.99 17.98 7.11
CA ASN A 139 4.31 19.33 7.60
C ASN A 139 3.77 20.45 6.69
N GLY A 140 3.07 20.10 5.61
CA GLY A 140 2.43 21.06 4.69
C GLY A 140 0.95 21.23 5.02
#